data_AF-A0A3N1TUP6-F1
#
_entry.id   AF-A0A3N1TUP6-F1
#
_cell.length_a   1.000
_cell.length_b   1.000
_cell.length_c   1.000
_cell.angle_alpha   90.00
_cell.angle_beta   90.00
_cell.angle_gamma   90.00
#
_symmetry.space_group_name_H-M   'P 1'
#
loop_
_entity.id
_entity.type
_entity.pdbx_description
1 polymer ?
#
loop_
_entity_poly.entity_id
_entity_poly.type
_entity_poly.pdbx_seq_one_letter_code
_entity_poly.pdbx_strand_id
1 'polypeptide(L)'
;MAAQNCLVTNDWICGEYLRSRSQELTDATVQHIWITAVSVAIGVAVAFPLALLARRSRRLAGPVLGLTTVLYTVPSLAMFSLLLPLFGLSATLVVTGLVLYSLTILVRNILAGLEAVPEEAKEAARGMGYGPARLLWEVELPLAMPALMAGIRIATVSTIALTTIGSIVGRGGLGNLIDDALPSFFKAQVLAASVLCVLLAVVADLLLLCVQRLLTPWTRISRTHDAVDTAGTAKAV
;
A
#
# COMPACT_ATOMS: atom_id res chain seq x y z
N MET A 1 -12.32 47.08 15.82
CA MET A 1 -12.60 46.03 14.82
C MET A 1 -11.48 45.01 14.91
N ALA A 2 -11.63 44.00 15.78
CA ALA A 2 -10.69 42.89 15.80
C ALA A 2 -10.89 42.11 14.50
N ALA A 3 -9.84 41.97 13.69
CA ALA A 3 -9.88 41.07 12.55
C ALA A 3 -10.35 39.70 13.06
N GLN A 4 -11.45 39.20 12.51
CA GLN A 4 -11.94 37.85 12.80
C GLN A 4 -10.82 36.88 12.47
N ASN A 5 -10.15 36.37 13.52
CA ASN A 5 -9.08 35.41 13.37
C ASN A 5 -9.72 34.06 13.06
N CYS A 6 -9.35 33.44 11.94
CA CYS A 6 -9.92 32.17 11.47
C CYS A 6 -9.78 31.02 12.49
N LEU A 7 -8.83 31.15 13.43
CA LEU A 7 -8.66 30.24 14.56
C LEU A 7 -9.77 30.38 15.61
N VAL A 8 -10.28 31.60 15.83
CA VAL A 8 -11.33 31.89 16.82
C VAL A 8 -12.71 31.58 16.24
N THR A 9 -12.92 31.86 14.96
CA THR A 9 -14.18 31.54 14.24
C THR A 9 -14.31 30.05 13.90
N ASN A 10 -13.23 29.26 14.05
CA ASN A 10 -13.18 27.84 13.72
C ASN A 10 -13.65 27.57 12.27
N ASP A 11 -13.06 28.32 11.34
CA ASP A 11 -13.33 28.16 9.92
C ASP A 11 -12.68 26.89 9.37
N TRP A 12 -13.27 26.31 8.32
CA TRP A 12 -12.73 25.13 7.65
C TRP A 12 -11.36 25.39 7.02
N ILE A 13 -11.18 26.57 6.42
CA ILE A 13 -9.96 26.95 5.71
C ILE A 13 -9.31 28.10 6.47
N CYS A 14 -8.20 27.81 7.15
CA CYS A 14 -7.46 28.79 7.93
C CYS A 14 -5.97 28.73 7.57
N GLY A 15 -5.49 29.70 6.79
CA GLY A 15 -4.08 29.80 6.42
C GLY A 15 -3.16 30.08 7.62
N GLU A 16 -3.70 30.71 8.66
CA GLU A 16 -2.98 30.98 9.91
C GLU A 16 -2.71 29.69 10.69
N TYR A 17 -3.65 28.73 10.66
CA TYR A 17 -3.43 27.40 11.22
C TYR A 17 -2.26 26.68 10.55
N LEU A 18 -2.22 26.68 9.21
CA LEU A 18 -1.15 26.04 8.45
C LEU A 18 0.23 26.66 8.74
N ARG A 19 0.30 27.98 8.93
CA ARG A 19 1.58 28.65 9.27
C ARG A 19 1.99 28.38 10.71
N SER A 20 1.08 28.59 11.66
CA SER A 20 1.35 28.47 13.10
C SER A 20 1.61 27.03 13.55
N ARG A 21 0.98 26.04 12.90
CA ARG A 21 1.10 24.60 13.20
C ARG A 21 1.89 23.82 12.16
N SER A 22 2.69 24.51 11.35
CA SER A 22 3.49 23.89 10.27
C SER A 22 4.42 22.78 10.77
N GLN A 23 5.12 23.00 11.89
CA GLN A 23 6.02 22.01 12.47
C GLN A 23 5.29 20.74 12.91
N GLU A 24 4.14 20.91 13.57
CA GLU A 24 3.30 19.79 14.03
C GLU A 24 2.76 18.97 12.85
N LEU A 25 2.34 19.64 11.77
CA LEU A 25 1.91 18.99 10.52
C LEU A 25 3.06 18.23 9.83
N THR A 26 4.27 18.80 9.82
CA THR A 26 5.44 18.14 9.22
C THR A 26 5.85 16.92 10.02
N ASP A 27 5.90 17.01 11.36
CA ASP A 27 6.28 15.91 12.23
C ASP A 27 5.27 14.75 12.11
N ALA A 28 3.98 15.06 12.12
CA ALA A 28 2.91 14.08 11.93
C ALA A 28 3.00 13.40 10.56
N THR A 29 3.33 14.15 9.51
CA THR A 29 3.50 13.61 8.14
C THR A 29 4.72 12.71 8.05
N VAL A 30 5.86 13.12 8.61
CA VAL A 30 7.09 12.31 8.64
C VAL A 30 6.84 11.01 9.41
N GLN A 31 6.17 11.08 10.56
CA GLN A 31 5.79 9.88 11.33
C GLN A 31 4.89 8.96 10.51
N HIS A 32 3.89 9.51 9.82
CA HIS A 32 2.95 8.74 9.01
C HIS A 32 3.64 8.04 7.83
N ILE A 33 4.55 8.74 7.15
CA ILE A 33 5.39 8.19 6.09
C ILE A 33 6.27 7.06 6.64
N TRP A 34 6.95 7.30 7.77
CA TRP A 34 7.84 6.32 8.38
C TRP A 34 7.13 5.03 8.73
N ILE A 35 5.99 5.11 9.42
CA ILE A 35 5.19 3.96 9.83
C ILE A 35 4.70 3.19 8.59
N THR A 36 4.16 3.90 7.60
CA THR A 36 3.68 3.29 6.35
C THR A 36 4.81 2.57 5.62
N ALA A 37 5.95 3.25 5.40
CA ALA A 37 7.06 2.70 4.64
C ALA A 37 7.64 1.45 5.30
N VAL A 38 7.84 1.47 6.62
CA VAL A 38 8.33 0.33 7.39
C VAL A 38 7.33 -0.83 7.35
N SER A 39 6.04 -0.56 7.54
CA SER A 39 5.00 -1.60 7.48
C SER A 39 4.89 -2.25 6.12
N VAL A 40 4.89 -1.47 5.03
CA VAL A 40 4.85 -2.02 3.67
C VAL A 40 6.11 -2.81 3.36
N ALA A 41 7.29 -2.31 3.73
CA ALA A 41 8.55 -3.00 3.48
C ALA A 41 8.62 -4.36 4.18
N ILE A 42 8.26 -4.42 5.47
CA ILE A 42 8.18 -5.68 6.22
C ILE A 42 7.08 -6.56 5.64
N GLY A 43 5.91 -5.99 5.32
CA GLY A 43 4.79 -6.70 4.70
C GLY A 43 5.21 -7.40 3.41
N VAL A 44 5.93 -6.73 2.52
CA VAL A 44 6.45 -7.32 1.27
C VAL A 44 7.48 -8.39 1.57
N ALA A 45 8.42 -8.12 2.48
CA ALA A 45 9.47 -9.07 2.86
C ALA A 45 8.91 -10.38 3.44
N VAL A 46 7.77 -10.33 4.13
CA VAL A 46 7.09 -11.50 4.70
C VAL A 46 6.07 -12.12 3.73
N ALA A 47 5.32 -11.31 2.99
CA ALA A 47 4.31 -11.79 2.04
C ALA A 47 4.93 -12.53 0.85
N PHE A 48 6.09 -12.09 0.37
CA PHE A 48 6.78 -12.71 -0.76
C PHE A 48 7.16 -14.18 -0.51
N PRO A 49 7.88 -14.54 0.58
CA PRO A 49 8.18 -15.95 0.88
C PRO A 49 6.91 -16.75 1.22
N LEU A 50 5.91 -16.15 1.89
CA LEU A 50 4.63 -16.82 2.14
C LEU A 50 3.90 -17.18 0.85
N ALA A 51 3.87 -16.26 -0.12
CA ALA A 51 3.28 -16.50 -1.44
C ALA A 51 4.05 -17.60 -2.21
N LEU A 52 5.38 -17.57 -2.19
CA LEU A 52 6.18 -18.63 -2.81
C LEU A 52 5.92 -20.02 -2.18
N LEU A 53 5.79 -20.08 -0.86
CA LEU A 53 5.48 -21.30 -0.13
C LEU A 53 4.07 -21.81 -0.45
N ALA A 54 3.08 -20.91 -0.49
CA ALA A 54 1.72 -21.20 -0.90
C ALA A 54 1.65 -21.73 -2.35
N ARG A 55 2.42 -21.13 -3.26
CA ARG A 55 2.51 -21.55 -4.67
C ARG A 55 3.09 -22.96 -4.81
N ARG A 56 4.12 -23.29 -4.02
CA ARG A 56 4.81 -24.59 -4.10
C ARG A 56 3.94 -25.77 -3.66
N SER A 57 2.97 -25.55 -2.76
CA SER A 57 2.15 -26.62 -2.22
C SER A 57 0.67 -26.21 -2.19
N ARG A 58 -0.15 -26.89 -3.01
CA ARG A 58 -1.63 -26.76 -2.94
C ARG A 58 -2.19 -26.97 -1.53
N ARG A 59 -1.52 -27.78 -0.70
CA ARG A 59 -1.91 -28.00 0.69
C ARG A 59 -1.63 -26.81 1.60
N LEU A 60 -0.66 -25.95 1.26
CA LEU A 60 -0.31 -24.74 2.01
C LEU A 60 -1.04 -23.50 1.50
N ALA A 61 -1.45 -23.49 0.22
CA ALA A 61 -2.21 -22.38 -0.36
C ALA A 61 -3.49 -22.06 0.43
N GLY A 62 -4.30 -23.07 0.74
CA GLY A 62 -5.54 -22.92 1.51
C GLY A 62 -5.32 -22.32 2.90
N PRO A 63 -4.46 -22.91 3.76
CA PRO A 63 -4.14 -22.37 5.08
C PRO A 63 -3.54 -20.96 5.06
N VAL A 64 -2.61 -20.65 4.16
CA VAL A 64 -1.98 -19.32 4.09
C VAL A 64 -3.01 -18.25 3.71
N LEU A 65 -3.82 -18.51 2.68
CA LEU A 65 -4.87 -17.60 2.26
C LEU A 65 -5.99 -17.49 3.31
N GLY A 66 -6.36 -18.61 3.94
CA GLY A 66 -7.34 -18.65 5.01
C GLY A 66 -6.89 -17.82 6.21
N LEU A 67 -5.67 -18.06 6.71
CA LEU A 67 -5.12 -17.35 7.87
C LEU A 67 -5.01 -15.85 7.61
N THR A 68 -4.47 -15.44 6.47
CA THR A 68 -4.39 -14.02 6.11
C THR A 68 -5.77 -13.38 5.98
N THR A 69 -6.77 -14.11 5.49
CA THR A 69 -8.16 -13.60 5.43
C THR A 69 -8.74 -13.43 6.82
N VAL A 70 -8.60 -14.42 7.70
CA VAL A 70 -9.08 -14.35 9.09
C VAL A 70 -8.44 -13.15 9.79
N LEU A 71 -7.13 -12.94 9.65
CA LEU A 71 -6.46 -11.78 10.21
C LEU A 71 -7.07 -10.45 9.71
N TYR A 72 -7.39 -10.36 8.42
CA TYR A 72 -8.00 -9.16 7.85
C TYR A 72 -9.45 -8.94 8.31
N THR A 73 -10.18 -10.00 8.67
CA THR A 73 -11.57 -9.89 9.17
C THR A 73 -11.64 -9.37 10.60
N VAL A 74 -10.56 -9.45 11.38
CA VAL A 74 -10.51 -8.85 12.71
C VAL A 74 -10.56 -7.32 12.54
N PRO A 75 -11.43 -6.58 13.26
CA PRO A 75 -11.42 -5.13 13.23
C PRO A 75 -10.08 -4.55 13.71
N SER A 76 -9.60 -3.47 13.09
CA SER A 76 -8.32 -2.83 13.43
C SER A 76 -8.19 -2.48 14.91
N LEU A 77 -9.27 -1.97 15.51
CA LEU A 77 -9.34 -1.69 16.95
C LEU A 77 -9.12 -2.94 17.81
N ALA A 78 -9.77 -4.06 17.46
CA ALA A 78 -9.62 -5.32 18.18
C ALA A 78 -8.22 -5.92 18.00
N MET A 79 -7.65 -5.81 16.79
CA MET A 79 -6.29 -6.25 16.50
C MET A 79 -5.26 -5.50 17.35
N PHE A 80 -5.39 -4.18 17.48
CA PHE A 80 -4.49 -3.39 18.32
C PHE A 80 -4.61 -3.77 19.80
N SER A 81 -5.82 -3.97 20.31
CA SER A 81 -6.05 -4.47 21.67
C SER A 81 -5.41 -5.84 21.91
N LEU A 82 -5.42 -6.73 20.91
CA LEU A 82 -4.79 -8.05 20.99
C LEU A 82 -3.25 -7.97 21.01
N LEU A 83 -2.67 -7.01 20.29
CA LEU A 83 -1.22 -6.81 20.22
C LEU A 83 -0.67 -6.03 21.42
N LEU A 84 -1.52 -5.29 22.13
CA LEU A 84 -1.13 -4.43 23.26
C LEU A 84 -0.35 -5.15 24.37
N PRO A 85 -0.75 -6.35 24.85
CA PRO A 85 0.00 -7.05 25.90
C PRO A 85 1.41 -7.49 25.47
N LEU A 86 1.63 -7.67 24.15
CA LEU A 86 2.89 -8.16 23.60
C LEU A 86 3.87 -7.02 23.32
N PHE A 87 3.38 -5.89 22.81
CA PHE A 87 4.21 -4.79 22.30
C PHE A 87 4.10 -3.49 23.10
N GLY A 88 3.13 -3.40 24.01
CA GLY A 88 2.82 -2.17 24.75
C GLY A 88 2.38 -1.01 23.85
N LEU A 89 2.27 0.19 24.43
CA LEU A 89 1.98 1.42 23.71
C LEU A 89 3.21 1.91 22.93
N SER A 90 3.45 1.30 21.77
CA SER A 90 4.64 1.54 20.97
C SER A 90 4.33 1.67 19.48
N ALA A 91 5.27 2.25 18.72
CA ALA A 91 5.18 2.27 17.25
C ALA A 91 5.19 0.84 16.66
N THR A 92 5.89 -0.08 17.32
CA THR A 92 5.96 -1.50 16.93
C THR A 92 4.59 -2.16 16.92
N LEU A 93 3.71 -1.81 17.86
CA LEU A 93 2.34 -2.32 17.89
C LEU A 93 1.58 -1.96 16.60
N VAL A 94 1.60 -0.68 16.22
CA VAL A 94 0.93 -0.18 15.01
C VAL A 94 1.55 -0.82 13.77
N VAL A 95 2.88 -0.81 13.68
CA VAL A 95 3.60 -1.41 12.55
C VAL A 95 3.26 -2.88 12.37
N THR A 96 3.21 -3.66 13.47
CA THR A 96 2.88 -5.08 13.43
C THR A 96 1.45 -5.31 12.95
N GLY A 97 0.48 -4.55 13.47
CA GLY A 97 -0.89 -4.65 12.99
C GLY A 97 -1.00 -4.34 11.50
N LEU A 98 -0.40 -3.24 11.04
CA LEU A 98 -0.37 -2.85 9.63
C LEU A 98 0.29 -3.90 8.73
N VAL A 99 1.39 -4.52 9.19
CA VAL A 99 2.02 -5.65 8.51
C VAL A 99 0.99 -6.77 8.34
N LEU A 100 0.35 -7.22 9.42
CA LEU A 100 -0.65 -8.30 9.38
C LEU A 100 -1.80 -8.01 8.40
N TYR A 101 -2.33 -6.79 8.36
CA TYR A 101 -3.36 -6.39 7.39
C TYR A 101 -2.82 -6.38 5.95
N SER A 102 -1.60 -5.88 5.75
CA SER A 102 -0.99 -5.83 4.42
C SER A 102 -0.70 -7.22 3.85
N LEU A 103 -0.42 -8.22 4.69
CA LEU A 103 -0.14 -9.60 4.26
C LEU A 103 -1.27 -10.16 3.39
N THR A 104 -2.51 -9.90 3.75
CA THR A 104 -3.68 -10.41 3.01
C THR A 104 -3.73 -9.87 1.60
N ILE A 105 -3.50 -8.58 1.44
CA ILE A 105 -3.48 -7.92 0.13
C ILE A 105 -2.25 -8.40 -0.66
N LEU A 106 -1.07 -8.36 -0.03
CA LEU A 106 0.20 -8.66 -0.70
C LEU A 106 0.29 -10.12 -1.14
N VAL A 107 0.00 -11.09 -0.26
CA VAL A 107 0.08 -12.52 -0.61
C VAL A 107 -0.84 -12.84 -1.79
N ARG A 108 -2.08 -12.33 -1.77
CA ARG A 108 -3.05 -12.56 -2.85
C ARG A 108 -2.59 -11.97 -4.18
N ASN A 109 -2.10 -10.74 -4.17
CA ASN A 109 -1.61 -10.09 -5.40
C ASN A 109 -0.31 -10.73 -5.91
N ILE A 110 0.58 -11.18 -5.03
CA ILE A 110 1.81 -11.87 -5.42
C ILE A 110 1.49 -13.22 -6.08
N LEU A 111 0.59 -14.00 -5.49
CA LEU A 111 0.14 -15.26 -6.09
C LEU A 111 -0.51 -15.03 -7.45
N ALA A 112 -1.49 -14.12 -7.52
CA ALA A 112 -2.17 -13.79 -8.78
C ALA A 112 -1.19 -13.29 -9.85
N GLY A 113 -0.23 -12.45 -9.50
CA GLY A 113 0.79 -11.96 -10.43
C GLY A 113 1.70 -13.06 -10.98
N LEU A 114 2.11 -14.00 -10.13
CA LEU A 114 2.94 -15.14 -10.56
C LEU A 114 2.15 -16.17 -11.38
N GLU A 115 0.86 -16.34 -11.08
CA GLU A 115 -0.05 -17.21 -11.84
C GLU A 115 -0.41 -16.62 -13.21
N ALA A 116 -0.43 -15.29 -13.34
CA ALA A 116 -0.69 -14.60 -14.61
C ALA A 116 0.45 -14.71 -15.64
N VAL A 117 1.63 -15.22 -15.25
CA VAL A 117 2.75 -15.43 -16.17
C VAL A 117 2.39 -16.55 -17.17
N PRO A 118 2.45 -16.30 -18.49
CA PRO A 118 2.09 -17.28 -19.52
C PRO A 118 2.86 -18.60 -19.38
N GLU A 119 2.18 -19.73 -19.52
CA GLU A 119 2.83 -21.04 -19.40
C GLU A 119 3.81 -21.29 -20.55
N GLU A 120 3.57 -20.73 -21.74
CA GLU A 120 4.44 -20.85 -22.91
C GLU A 120 5.84 -20.26 -22.61
N ALA A 121 5.89 -19.12 -21.90
CA ALA A 121 7.14 -18.51 -21.47
C ALA A 121 7.88 -19.38 -20.45
N LYS A 122 7.14 -20.05 -19.55
CA LYS A 122 7.73 -20.97 -18.56
C LYS A 122 8.26 -22.24 -19.22
N GLU A 123 7.53 -22.82 -20.15
CA GLU A 123 7.94 -24.00 -20.91
C GLU A 123 9.16 -23.72 -21.79
N ALA A 124 9.19 -22.59 -22.49
CA ALA A 124 10.35 -22.17 -23.27
C ALA A 124 11.61 -22.02 -22.40
N ALA A 125 11.49 -21.38 -21.23
CA ALA A 125 12.61 -21.24 -20.30
C ALA A 125 13.09 -22.60 -19.75
N ARG A 126 12.17 -23.52 -19.41
CA ARG A 126 12.51 -24.90 -19.03
C ARG A 126 13.22 -25.65 -20.16
N GLY A 127 12.76 -25.49 -21.40
CA GLY A 127 13.40 -26.04 -22.61
C GLY A 127 14.82 -25.52 -22.86
N MET A 128 15.10 -24.27 -22.43
CA MET A 128 16.44 -23.68 -22.43
C MET A 128 17.32 -24.11 -21.22
N GLY A 129 16.84 -25.03 -20.38
CA GLY A 129 17.60 -25.57 -19.25
C GLY A 129 17.54 -24.71 -17.97
N TYR A 130 16.56 -23.81 -17.84
CA TYR A 130 16.43 -23.00 -16.63
C TYR A 130 15.98 -23.86 -15.43
N GLY A 131 16.79 -23.86 -14.37
CA GLY A 131 16.39 -24.43 -13.09
C GLY A 131 15.28 -23.62 -12.39
N PRO A 132 14.63 -24.15 -11.34
CA PRO A 132 13.46 -23.52 -10.70
C PRO A 132 13.75 -22.13 -10.11
N ALA A 133 14.94 -21.92 -9.55
CA ALA A 133 15.34 -20.61 -9.04
C ALA A 133 15.58 -19.61 -10.18
N ARG A 134 16.23 -20.05 -11.26
CA ARG A 134 16.51 -19.23 -12.43
C ARG A 134 15.23 -18.85 -13.16
N LEU A 135 14.31 -19.80 -13.30
CA LEU A 135 12.97 -19.57 -13.86
C LEU A 135 12.21 -18.50 -13.06
N LEU A 136 12.25 -18.57 -11.72
CA LEU A 136 11.59 -17.58 -10.87
C LEU A 136 12.18 -16.17 -11.06
N TRP A 137 13.51 -16.03 -10.95
CA TRP A 137 14.17 -14.72 -10.94
C TRP A 137 14.33 -14.07 -12.31
N GLU A 138 14.55 -14.86 -13.36
CA GLU A 138 14.81 -14.33 -14.70
C GLU A 138 13.57 -14.29 -15.60
N VAL A 139 12.51 -15.04 -15.28
CA VAL A 139 11.31 -15.13 -16.14
C VAL A 139 10.05 -14.75 -15.37
N GLU A 140 9.69 -15.51 -14.33
CA GLU A 140 8.41 -15.29 -13.65
C GLU A 140 8.33 -13.92 -12.96
N LEU A 141 9.36 -13.52 -12.22
CA LEU A 141 9.38 -12.24 -11.50
C LEU A 141 9.33 -11.03 -12.44
N PRO A 142 10.17 -10.93 -13.50
CA PRO A 142 10.08 -9.84 -14.46
C PRO A 142 8.70 -9.76 -15.15
N LEU A 143 8.14 -10.90 -15.57
CA LEU A 143 6.83 -10.92 -16.24
C LEU A 143 5.68 -10.59 -15.26
N ALA A 144 5.79 -11.02 -14.00
CA ALA A 144 4.81 -10.71 -12.95
C ALA A 144 4.95 -9.30 -12.37
N MET A 145 6.07 -8.61 -12.62
CA MET A 145 6.43 -7.33 -11.99
C MET A 145 5.32 -6.26 -12.06
N PRO A 146 4.59 -6.05 -13.17
CA PRO A 146 3.49 -5.09 -13.22
C PRO A 146 2.37 -5.42 -12.24
N ALA A 147 2.03 -6.70 -12.08
CA ALA A 147 1.00 -7.16 -11.15
C ALA A 147 1.48 -7.07 -9.69
N LEU A 148 2.76 -7.40 -9.42
CA LEU A 148 3.37 -7.24 -8.11
C LEU A 148 3.35 -5.79 -7.64
N MET A 149 3.72 -4.85 -8.53
CA MET A 149 3.68 -3.42 -8.26
C MET A 149 2.24 -2.92 -8.02
N ALA A 150 1.26 -3.42 -8.78
CA ALA A 150 -0.14 -3.11 -8.52
C ALA A 150 -0.58 -3.55 -7.12
N GLY A 151 -0.18 -4.75 -6.69
CA GLY A 151 -0.42 -5.24 -5.33
C GLY A 151 0.22 -4.38 -4.24
N ILE A 152 1.48 -3.95 -4.44
CA ILE A 152 2.20 -3.08 -3.51
C ILE A 152 1.54 -1.70 -3.42
N ARG A 153 1.06 -1.16 -4.54
CA ARG A 153 0.31 0.12 -4.58
C ARG A 153 -0.97 0.04 -3.76
N ILE A 154 -1.79 -0.99 -3.98
CA ILE A 154 -3.02 -1.23 -3.21
C ILE A 154 -2.68 -1.36 -1.71
N ALA A 155 -1.70 -2.19 -1.37
CA ALA A 155 -1.28 -2.39 0.02
C ALA A 155 -0.78 -1.09 0.67
N THR A 156 -0.05 -0.26 -0.08
CA THR A 156 0.48 1.02 0.41
C THR A 156 -0.66 2.00 0.70
N VAL A 157 -1.59 2.19 -0.23
CA VAL A 157 -2.73 3.10 -0.05
C VAL A 157 -3.61 2.64 1.12
N SER A 158 -3.89 1.33 1.23
CA SER A 158 -4.61 0.77 2.37
C SER A 158 -3.85 0.97 3.68
N THR A 159 -2.53 0.83 3.68
CA THR A 159 -1.69 1.02 4.88
C THR A 159 -1.71 2.48 5.35
N ILE A 160 -1.63 3.45 4.42
CA ILE A 160 -1.76 4.88 4.74
C ILE A 160 -3.11 5.15 5.42
N ALA A 161 -4.18 4.62 4.84
CA ALA A 161 -5.52 4.75 5.43
C ALA A 161 -5.58 4.13 6.84
N LEU A 162 -5.11 2.90 7.03
CA LEU A 162 -5.15 2.22 8.33
C LEU A 162 -4.21 2.84 9.36
N THR A 163 -3.13 3.50 8.94
CA THR A 163 -2.19 4.18 9.85
C THR A 163 -2.91 5.27 10.65
N THR A 164 -3.96 5.89 10.09
CA THR A 164 -4.77 6.88 10.82
C THR A 164 -5.39 6.31 12.09
N ILE A 165 -5.79 5.03 12.08
CA ILE A 165 -6.39 4.33 13.22
C ILE A 165 -5.36 4.11 14.34
N GLY A 166 -4.06 4.15 14.02
CA GLY A 166 -2.98 4.12 15.01
C GLY A 166 -3.01 5.31 15.99
N SER A 167 -3.87 6.30 15.77
CA SER A 167 -4.10 7.43 16.69
C SER A 167 -4.58 6.98 18.06
N ILE A 168 -5.35 5.90 18.13
CA ILE A 168 -5.88 5.38 19.40
C ILE A 168 -4.79 4.95 20.39
N VAL A 169 -3.59 4.65 19.89
CA VAL A 169 -2.39 4.35 20.70
C VAL A 169 -1.35 5.47 20.67
N GLY A 170 -1.73 6.65 20.18
CA GLY A 170 -0.90 7.84 20.05
C GLY A 170 0.17 7.75 18.96
N ARG A 171 0.09 6.78 18.04
CA ARG A 171 1.12 6.50 17.03
C ARG A 171 0.59 6.49 15.59
N GLY A 172 -0.44 7.28 15.27
CA GLY A 172 -1.07 7.36 13.95
C GLY A 172 -0.52 8.44 12.99
N GLY A 173 0.49 9.21 13.41
CA GLY A 173 1.02 10.33 12.62
C GLY A 173 -0.07 11.39 12.38
N LEU A 174 -0.44 11.64 11.11
CA LEU A 174 -1.57 12.51 10.76
C LEU A 174 -2.89 12.12 11.45
N GLY A 175 -3.09 10.83 11.74
CA GLY A 175 -4.27 10.38 12.49
C GLY A 175 -4.36 10.96 13.90
N ASN A 176 -3.21 11.20 14.56
CA ASN A 176 -3.18 11.82 15.89
C ASN A 176 -3.80 13.22 15.84
N LEU A 177 -3.43 14.01 14.82
CA LEU A 177 -3.97 15.36 14.66
C LEU A 177 -5.47 15.37 14.41
N ILE A 178 -5.99 14.35 13.69
CA ILE A 178 -7.43 14.20 13.51
C ILE A 178 -8.08 13.91 14.86
N ASP A 179 -7.58 12.91 15.59
CA ASP A 179 -8.12 12.47 16.87
C ASP A 179 -8.11 13.58 17.93
N ASP A 180 -7.02 14.34 18.02
CA ASP A 180 -6.86 15.46 18.95
C ASP A 180 -7.86 16.61 18.69
N ALA A 181 -8.29 16.78 17.43
CA ALA A 181 -9.24 17.83 17.04
C ALA A 181 -10.71 17.40 17.15
N LEU A 182 -11.00 16.10 17.28
CA LEU A 182 -12.37 15.60 17.37
C LEU A 182 -13.12 16.10 18.61
N PRO A 183 -12.55 16.09 19.84
CA PRO A 183 -13.27 16.54 21.03
C PRO A 183 -13.69 18.01 20.99
N SER A 184 -12.90 18.85 20.32
CA SER A 184 -13.13 20.29 20.18
C SER A 184 -13.80 20.68 18.86
N PHE A 185 -14.04 19.72 17.97
CA PHE A 185 -14.51 19.94 16.59
C PHE A 185 -13.73 21.05 15.87
N PHE A 186 -12.41 21.09 16.05
CA PHE A 186 -11.58 22.11 15.44
C PHE A 186 -11.38 21.81 13.94
N LYS A 187 -12.21 22.46 13.11
CA LYS A 187 -12.43 22.11 11.71
C LYS A 187 -11.18 22.27 10.87
N ALA A 188 -10.41 23.34 11.12
CA ALA A 188 -9.18 23.61 10.39
C ALA A 188 -8.15 22.47 10.53
N GLN A 189 -8.00 21.91 11.74
CA GLN A 189 -7.07 20.81 12.00
C GLN A 189 -7.54 19.50 11.38
N VAL A 190 -8.83 19.15 11.56
CA VAL A 190 -9.41 17.94 10.96
C VAL A 190 -9.27 17.98 9.44
N LEU A 191 -9.60 19.12 8.81
CA LEU A 191 -9.51 19.27 7.37
C LEU A 191 -8.06 19.20 6.89
N ALA A 192 -7.15 19.95 7.52
CA ALA A 192 -5.74 19.98 7.13
C ALA A 192 -5.10 18.59 7.22
N ALA A 193 -5.30 17.87 8.34
CA ALA A 193 -4.75 16.54 8.53
C ALA A 193 -5.35 15.52 7.56
N SER A 194 -6.67 15.58 7.31
CA SER A 194 -7.35 14.69 6.36
C SER A 194 -6.88 14.93 4.92
N VAL A 195 -6.77 16.19 4.50
CA VAL A 195 -6.27 16.56 3.16
C VAL A 195 -4.82 16.12 2.98
N LEU A 196 -3.95 16.32 3.98
CA LEU A 196 -2.58 15.83 3.93
C LEU A 196 -2.51 14.31 3.83
N CYS A 197 -3.39 13.58 4.52
CA CYS A 197 -3.45 12.12 4.46
C CYS A 197 -3.84 11.64 3.05
N VAL A 198 -4.84 12.26 2.42
CA VAL A 198 -5.26 11.94 1.04
C VAL A 198 -4.17 12.30 0.04
N LEU A 199 -3.57 13.49 0.18
CA LEU A 199 -2.46 13.93 -0.65
C LEU A 199 -1.29 12.94 -0.57
N LEU A 200 -0.94 12.50 0.64
CA LEU A 200 0.12 11.53 0.86
C LEU A 200 -0.20 10.18 0.17
N ALA A 201 -1.43 9.69 0.28
CA ALA A 201 -1.85 8.47 -0.41
C ALA A 201 -1.73 8.58 -1.93
N VAL A 202 -2.19 9.70 -2.51
CA VAL A 202 -2.10 9.95 -3.96
C VAL A 202 -0.63 10.08 -4.40
N VAL A 203 0.18 10.83 -3.67
CA VAL A 203 1.61 11.00 -3.97
C VAL A 203 2.34 9.66 -3.90
N ALA A 204 2.10 8.85 -2.86
CA ALA A 204 2.69 7.53 -2.72
C ALA A 204 2.29 6.60 -3.88
N ASP A 205 1.01 6.58 -4.27
CA ASP A 205 0.53 5.77 -5.39
C ASP A 205 1.17 6.19 -6.73
N LEU A 206 1.25 7.50 -6.98
CA LEU A 206 1.87 8.04 -8.19
C LEU A 206 3.38 7.77 -8.24
N LEU A 207 4.08 7.88 -7.11
CA LEU A 207 5.50 7.55 -7.02
C LEU A 207 5.73 6.07 -7.34
N LEU A 208 4.95 5.17 -6.74
CA LEU A 208 5.03 3.74 -7.02
C LEU A 208 4.66 3.41 -8.47
N LEU A 209 3.69 4.11 -9.05
CA LEU A 209 3.35 3.98 -10.48
C LEU A 209 4.52 4.43 -11.38
N CYS A 210 5.20 5.52 -11.03
CA CYS A 210 6.40 5.96 -11.74
C CYS A 210 7.51 4.91 -11.64
N VAL A 211 7.76 4.37 -10.45
CA VAL A 211 8.72 3.27 -10.24
C VAL A 211 8.35 2.05 -11.07
N GLN A 212 7.08 1.64 -11.07
CA GLN A 212 6.58 0.54 -11.90
C GLN A 212 6.89 0.79 -13.38
N ARG A 213 6.57 1.98 -13.91
CA ARG A 213 6.82 2.32 -15.32
C ARG A 213 8.30 2.29 -15.69
N LEU A 214 9.18 2.67 -14.76
CA LEU A 214 10.63 2.61 -14.96
C LEU A 214 11.14 1.16 -14.94
N LEU A 215 10.58 0.31 -14.08
CA LEU A 215 10.96 -1.10 -13.97
C LEU A 215 10.39 -1.98 -15.09
N THR A 216 9.27 -1.59 -15.71
CA THR A 216 8.58 -2.41 -16.73
C THR A 216 8.41 -1.66 -18.07
N PRO A 217 9.50 -1.28 -18.77
CA PRO A 217 9.42 -0.57 -20.04
C PRO A 217 8.77 -1.39 -21.17
N TRP A 218 8.89 -2.72 -21.13
CA TRP A 218 8.37 -3.62 -22.18
C TRP A 218 6.84 -3.63 -22.26
N THR A 219 6.12 -3.32 -21.18
CA THR A 219 4.65 -3.26 -21.20
C THR A 219 4.12 -2.10 -22.06
N ARG A 220 4.99 -1.19 -22.52
CA ARG A 220 4.63 -0.06 -23.38
C ARG A 220 4.51 -0.44 -24.85
N ILE A 221 5.15 -1.54 -25.28
CA ILE A 221 5.37 -1.86 -26.69
C ILE A 221 4.13 -2.54 -27.34
N SER A 222 3.25 -3.16 -26.56
CA SER A 222 2.08 -3.88 -27.11
C SER A 222 0.99 -2.97 -27.71
N ARG A 223 0.98 -1.66 -27.43
CA ARG A 223 -0.05 -0.75 -27.96
C ARG A 223 0.13 -0.35 -29.43
N THR A 224 1.29 -0.60 -30.03
CA THR A 224 1.55 -0.21 -31.43
C THR A 224 1.22 -1.29 -32.46
N HIS A 225 1.08 -2.56 -32.07
CA HIS A 225 0.76 -3.64 -33.01
C HIS A 225 -0.76 -3.75 -33.29
N ASP A 226 -1.61 -3.54 -32.27
CA ASP A 226 -3.08 -3.57 -32.43
C ASP A 226 -3.61 -2.46 -33.36
N ALA A 227 -2.90 -1.33 -33.46
CA ALA A 227 -3.25 -0.24 -34.37
C ALA A 227 -2.90 -0.54 -35.85
N VAL A 228 -1.97 -1.47 -36.10
CA VAL A 228 -1.57 -1.86 -37.46
C VAL A 228 -2.49 -2.96 -38.00
N ASP A 229 -2.88 -3.93 -37.19
CA ASP A 229 -3.80 -5.01 -37.60
C ASP A 229 -5.24 -4.52 -37.83
N THR A 230 -5.70 -3.52 -37.06
CA THR A 230 -7.01 -2.88 -37.28
C THR A 230 -7.03 -1.99 -38.53
N ALA A 231 -5.91 -1.37 -38.90
CA ALA A 231 -5.80 -0.59 -40.14
C ALA A 231 -5.67 -1.47 -41.40
N GLY A 232 -5.10 -2.67 -41.28
CA GLY A 232 -4.99 -3.65 -42.38
C GLY A 232 -6.32 -4.32 -42.72
N THR A 233 -7.16 -4.59 -41.72
CA THR A 233 -8.49 -5.18 -41.91
C THR A 233 -9.52 -4.18 -42.45
N ALA A 234 -9.39 -2.88 -42.12
CA ALA A 234 -10.27 -1.83 -42.64
C ALA A 234 -10.01 -1.45 -44.12
N LYS A 235 -8.87 -1.86 -44.70
CA LYS A 235 -8.56 -1.66 -46.14
C LYS A 235 -8.95 -2.84 -47.03
N ALA A 236 -9.43 -3.94 -46.44
CA ALA A 236 -9.78 -5.17 -47.15
C ALA A 236 -11.30 -5.37 -47.34
N VAL A 237 -12.11 -4.36 -47.01
CA VAL A 237 -13.57 -4.27 -47.21
C VAL A 237 -13.87 -3.06 -48.07
#